data_AF-A0A537PJA2-F1
#
_entry.id   AF-A0A537PJA2-F1
#
_cell.length_a   1.000
_cell.length_b   1.000
_cell.length_c   1.000
_cell.angle_alpha   90.00
_cell.angle_beta   90.00
_cell.angle_gamma   90.00
#
_symmetry.space_group_name_H-M   'P 1'
#
loop_
_entity.id
_entity.type
_entity.pdbx_description
1 polymer ?
#
loop_
_entity_poly.entity_id
_entity_poly.type
_entity_poly.pdbx_seq_one_letter_code
_entity_poly.pdbx_strand_id
1 'polypeptide(L)' 'MIKRFHALYVGQIALDNIGLDGTPANDRRYSNERLSEVFWTARDVARLMDELGYYCFWTAEHHFRRL' A
#
# COMPACT_ATOMS: atom_id res chain seq x y z
N MET A 1 10.74 4.02 -28.22
CA MET A 1 9.47 4.39 -27.54
C MET A 1 9.15 3.33 -26.50
N ILE A 2 8.85 3.72 -25.26
CA ILE A 2 8.53 2.78 -24.17
C ILE A 2 7.12 2.21 -24.39
N LYS A 3 6.96 0.90 -24.17
CA LYS A 3 5.71 0.17 -24.46
C LYS A 3 5.05 -0.49 -23.25
N ARG A 4 5.77 -0.61 -22.13
CA ARG A 4 5.29 -1.31 -20.94
C ARG A 4 5.51 -0.43 -19.73
N PHE A 5 4.40 -0.04 -19.12
CA PHE A 5 4.38 0.69 -17.88
C PHE A 5 3.96 -0.26 -16.77
N HIS A 6 4.70 -0.23 -15.68
CA HIS A 6 4.48 -1.06 -14.50
C HIS A 6 4.25 -0.14 -13.32
N ALA A 7 3.52 -0.62 -12.32
CA ALA A 7 3.41 0.04 -11.03
C ALA A 7 3.77 -0.94 -9.92
N LEU A 8 4.39 -0.43 -8.86
CA LEU A 8 4.64 -1.15 -7.62
C LEU A 8 3.83 -0.48 -6.52
N TYR A 9 3.01 -1.26 -5.83
CA TYR A 9 2.30 -0.84 -4.63
C TYR A 9 2.66 -1.76 -3.47
N VAL A 10 3.28 -1.20 -2.45
CA VAL A 10 3.83 -1.95 -1.31
C VAL A 10 2.85 -2.12 -0.15
N GLY A 11 1.59 -1.71 -0.31
CA GLY A 11 0.55 -1.82 0.73
C GLY A 11 0.71 -0.77 1.82
N GLN A 12 -0.12 0.28 1.79
CA GLN A 12 -0.16 1.29 2.84
C GLN A 12 -1.60 1.65 3.20
N ILE A 13 -1.82 1.92 4.50
CA ILE A 13 -3.05 2.50 4.99
C ILE A 13 -2.87 4.01 5.12
N ALA A 14 -3.97 4.76 5.10
CA ALA A 14 -3.93 6.14 5.56
C ALA A 14 -3.56 6.17 7.05
N LEU A 15 -2.54 6.96 7.37
CA LEU A 15 -2.02 7.12 8.72
C LEU A 15 -2.80 8.22 9.45
N ASP A 16 -3.08 7.98 10.73
CA ASP A 16 -3.57 8.98 11.68
C ASP A 16 -2.41 9.68 12.39
N ASN A 17 -2.70 10.80 13.07
CA ASN A 17 -1.73 11.56 13.88
C ASN A 17 -0.35 11.72 13.20
N ILE A 18 -0.35 12.29 12.00
CA ILE A 18 0.85 12.52 11.19
C ILE A 18 1.46 13.90 11.46
N GLY A 19 2.72 14.09 11.08
CA GLY A 19 3.43 15.36 11.22
C GLY A 19 4.62 15.26 12.18
N LEU A 20 5.28 16.40 12.42
CA LEU A 20 6.46 16.50 13.29
C LEU A 20 6.18 15.99 14.71
N ASP A 21 5.02 16.36 15.25
CA ASP A 21 4.55 15.98 16.60
C ASP A 21 3.63 14.75 16.57
N GLY A 22 3.58 14.04 15.44
CA GLY A 22 2.74 12.86 15.25
C GLY A 22 3.30 11.60 15.92
N THR A 23 2.56 10.49 15.82
CA THR A 23 3.01 9.20 16.36
C THR A 23 4.24 8.70 15.60
N PRO A 24 5.38 8.41 16.26
CA PRO A 24 6.55 7.84 15.62
C PRO A 24 6.26 6.50 14.94
N ALA A 25 6.91 6.21 13.81
CA ALA A 25 6.64 5.01 13.02
C ALA A 25 6.74 3.70 13.82
N ASN A 26 7.76 3.59 14.68
CA ASN A 26 8.00 2.41 15.51
C ASN A 26 6.98 2.23 16.65
N ASP A 27 6.25 3.28 17.00
CA ASP A 27 5.25 3.28 18.06
C ASP A 27 3.83 3.06 17.52
N ARG A 28 3.65 3.06 16.20
CA ARG A 28 2.34 2.84 15.57
C ARG A 28 1.84 1.42 15.79
N ARG A 29 0.58 1.30 16.18
CA ARG A 29 -0.12 0.04 16.42
C ARG A 29 -1.47 0.11 15.73
N TYR A 30 -1.74 -0.84 14.84
CA TYR A 30 -3.01 -0.96 14.14
C TYR A 30 -3.55 -2.37 14.29
N SER A 31 -4.87 -2.52 14.28
CA SER A 31 -5.50 -3.84 14.27
C SER A 31 -5.34 -4.51 12.90
N ASN A 32 -5.60 -5.82 12.84
CA ASN A 32 -5.57 -6.56 11.58
C ASN A 32 -6.62 -6.04 10.60
N GLU A 33 -7.80 -5.67 11.09
CA GLU A 33 -8.87 -5.08 10.29
C GLU A 33 -8.36 -3.81 9.61
N ARG A 34 -7.70 -2.93 10.36
CA ARG A 34 -7.13 -1.71 9.79
C ARG A 34 -6.04 -2.00 8.77
N LEU A 35 -5.12 -2.93 9.08
CA LEU A 35 -4.05 -3.32 8.14
C LEU A 35 -4.58 -3.99 6.87
N SER A 36 -5.71 -4.70 6.94
CA SER A 36 -6.32 -5.36 5.78
C SER A 36 -6.88 -4.37 4.75
N GLU A 37 -7.10 -3.12 5.13
CA GLU A 37 -7.65 -2.12 4.20
C GLU A 37 -6.74 -1.83 3.00
N VAL A 38 -5.46 -2.18 3.07
CA VAL A 38 -4.53 -2.07 1.94
C VAL A 38 -5.04 -2.80 0.69
N PHE A 39 -5.83 -3.86 0.87
CA PHE A 39 -6.40 -4.64 -0.23
C PHE A 39 -7.46 -3.87 -1.02
N TRP A 40 -8.18 -2.93 -0.39
CA TRP A 40 -9.12 -2.07 -1.10
C TRP A 40 -8.40 -1.13 -2.06
N THR A 41 -7.36 -0.46 -1.57
CA THR A 41 -6.50 0.39 -2.41
C THR A 41 -5.82 -0.42 -3.52
N ALA A 42 -5.30 -1.62 -3.21
CA ALA A 42 -4.68 -2.49 -4.21
C ALA A 42 -5.65 -2.83 -5.35
N ARG A 43 -6.90 -3.17 -5.00
CA ARG A 43 -7.97 -3.45 -5.97
C ARG A 43 -8.28 -2.22 -6.84
N ASP A 44 -8.43 -1.06 -6.22
CA ASP A 44 -8.83 0.16 -6.93
C ASP A 44 -7.71 0.64 -7.87
N VAL A 45 -6.45 0.54 -7.44
CA VAL A 45 -5.28 0.79 -8.28
C VAL A 45 -5.22 -0.21 -9.45
N ALA A 46 -5.39 -1.50 -9.20
CA ALA A 46 -5.35 -2.52 -10.25
C ALA A 46 -6.44 -2.28 -11.32
N ARG A 47 -7.67 -1.95 -10.92
CA ARG A 47 -8.76 -1.61 -11.85
C ARG A 47 -8.44 -0.40 -12.71
N LEU A 48 -7.94 0.68 -12.10
CA LEU A 48 -7.54 1.87 -12.85
C LEU A 48 -6.38 1.58 -13.80
N MET A 49 -5.43 0.73 -13.39
CA MET A 49 -4.32 0.29 -14.23
C MET A 49 -4.79 -0.49 -15.46
N ASP A 50 -5.78 -1.37 -15.29
CA ASP A 50 -6.40 -2.10 -16.41
C ASP A 50 -7.07 -1.13 -17.40
N GLU A 51 -7.83 -0.14 -16.89
CA GLU A 51 -8.47 0.89 -17.72
C GLU A 51 -7.47 1.75 -18.51
N LEU A 52 -6.29 2.01 -17.93
CA LEU A 52 -5.23 2.81 -18.53
C LEU A 52 -4.23 2.00 -19.37
N GLY A 53 -4.37 0.68 -19.43
CA GLY A 53 -3.50 -0.20 -20.24
C GLY A 53 -2.09 -0.40 -19.67
N TYR A 54 -1.94 -0.39 -18.34
CA TYR A 54 -0.69 -0.77 -17.70
C TYR A 54 -0.41 -2.25 -17.92
N TYR A 55 0.87 -2.61 -18.01
CA TYR A 55 1.28 -3.97 -18.31
C TYR A 55 1.26 -4.89 -17.08
N CYS A 56 1.66 -4.37 -15.92
CA CYS A 56 1.83 -5.21 -14.74
C CYS A 56 1.75 -4.39 -13.45
N PHE A 57 1.03 -4.96 -12.49
CA PHE A 57 0.94 -4.50 -11.12
C PHE A 57 1.74 -5.41 -10.19
N TRP A 58 2.72 -4.83 -9.51
CA TRP A 58 3.56 -5.53 -8.53
C TRP A 58 3.10 -5.20 -7.12
N THR A 59 3.05 -6.21 -6.27
CA THR A 59 2.78 -6.10 -4.83
C THR A 59 3.95 -6.64 -4.02
N ALA A 60 4.02 -6.25 -2.76
CA ALA A 60 5.00 -6.78 -1.81
C ALA A 60 4.30 -7.31 -0.56
N GLU A 61 4.86 -8.35 0.04
CA GLU A 61 4.41 -8.93 1.30
C GLU A 61 5.53 -8.80 2.33
N HIS A 62 5.18 -8.41 3.55
CA HIS A 62 6.12 -8.24 4.65
C HIS A 62 5.55 -8.92 5.89
N HIS A 63 6.34 -9.82 6.48
CA HIS A 63 6.01 -10.45 7.75
C HIS A 63 6.78 -9.76 8.86
N PHE A 64 6.07 -8.99 9.68
CA PHE A 64 6.65 -8.40 10.88
C PHE A 64 6.49 -9.37 12.05
N ARG A 65 7.60 -9.76 12.67
CA ARG A 65 7.60 -10.51 13.92
C ARG A 65 8.00 -9.56 15.04
N ARG A 66 7.18 -9.42 16.08
CA ARG A 66 7.62 -8.82 17.33
C ARG A 66 8.33 -9.89 18.16
N LEU A 67 9.42 -9.50 18.80
CA LEU A 67 10.03 -10.24 19.89
C LEU A 67 9.17 -10.11 21.15
#